data_AF-A0A381ZHC8-F1
#
_entry.id   AF-A0A381ZHC8-F1
#
_cell.length_a   1.000
_cell.length_b   1.000
_cell.length_c   1.000
_cell.angle_alpha   90.00
_cell.angle_beta   90.00
_cell.angle_gamma   90.00
#
_symmetry.space_group_name_H-M   'P 1'
#
loop_
_entity.id
_entity.type
_entity.pdbx_description
1 polymer ?
#
loop_
_entity_poly.entity_id
_entity_poly.type
_entity_poly.pdbx_seq_one_letter_code
_entity_poly.pdbx_strand_id
1 'polypeptide(L)' 'MAQDFNNISTMANKKLKQEAKLALAKTNRAASGRRDTLNLSQLPTVYKADNTLTNNANSGGLVTGRPWT' A
#
# COMPACT_ATOMS: atom_id res chain seq x y z
N MET A 1 -5.89 20.78 -6.14
CA MET A 1 -5.49 19.92 -7.27
C MET A 1 -4.80 18.69 -6.71
N ALA A 2 -5.55 17.59 -6.50
CA ALA A 2 -4.94 16.30 -6.17
C ALA A 2 -4.33 15.75 -7.46
N GLN A 3 -3.01 15.52 -7.47
CA GLN A 3 -2.32 14.95 -8.61
C GLN A 3 -2.63 13.45 -8.70
N ASP A 4 -3.68 13.10 -9.43
CA ASP A 4 -4.08 11.70 -9.63
C ASP A 4 -3.31 10.98 -10.75
N PHE A 5 -2.30 11.63 -11.36
CA PHE A 5 -1.52 11.09 -12.47
C PHE A 5 -0.10 10.69 -12.06
N ASN A 6 0.05 9.85 -11.04
CA ASN A 6 1.37 9.42 -10.56
C ASN A 6 2.00 8.29 -11.43
N ASN A 7 1.65 8.21 -12.73
CA ASN A 7 2.15 7.23 -13.72
C ASN A 7 2.28 5.79 -13.18
N ILE A 8 1.41 5.41 -12.24
CA ILE A 8 1.55 4.13 -11.52
C ILE A 8 1.38 2.95 -12.48
N SER A 9 0.58 3.11 -13.54
CA SER A 9 0.39 2.10 -14.58
C SER A 9 1.66 1.80 -15.37
N THR A 10 2.59 2.75 -15.52
CA THR A 10 3.79 2.62 -16.35
C THR A 10 5.04 2.19 -15.56
N MET A 11 4.95 2.07 -14.23
CA MET A 11 6.10 1.66 -13.40
C MET A 11 6.60 0.24 -13.76
N ALA A 12 7.90 0.03 -13.58
CA ALA A 12 8.64 -1.15 -14.06
C ALA A 12 8.20 -2.49 -13.44
N ASN A 13 7.79 -2.51 -12.18
CA ASN A 13 7.42 -3.75 -11.48
C ASN A 13 6.23 -3.53 -10.52
N LYS A 14 5.59 -4.64 -10.14
CA LYS A 14 4.39 -4.66 -9.28
C LYS A 14 4.67 -4.17 -7.87
N LYS A 15 5.89 -4.34 -7.35
CA LYS A 15 6.30 -3.78 -6.05
C LYS A 15 6.19 -2.26 -6.05
N LEU A 16 6.80 -1.60 -7.04
CA LEU A 16 6.73 -0.14 -7.18
C LEU A 16 5.30 0.35 -7.34
N LYS A 17 4.48 -0.37 -8.12
CA LYS A 17 3.03 -0.06 -8.27
C LYS A 17 2.29 -0.18 -6.95
N GLN A 18 2.59 -1.21 -6.17
CA GLN A 18 2.00 -1.41 -4.85
C GLN A 18 2.40 -0.24 -3.95
N GLU A 19 3.69 0.03 -3.78
CA GLU A 19 4.21 1.13 -2.95
C GLU A 19 3.63 2.49 -3.34
N ALA A 20 3.53 2.80 -4.64
CA ALA A 20 2.92 4.05 -5.10
C ALA A 20 1.42 4.14 -4.78
N LYS A 21 0.66 3.05 -4.94
CA LYS A 21 -0.76 3.00 -4.54
C LYS A 21 -0.93 3.16 -3.03
N LEU A 22 -0.02 2.55 -2.27
CA LEU A 22 0.03 2.66 -0.82
C LEU A 22 0.29 4.10 -0.38
N ALA A 23 1.24 4.79 -1.01
CA ALA A 23 1.52 6.21 -0.77
C ALA A 23 0.32 7.10 -1.13
N LEU A 24 -0.34 6.86 -2.27
CA LEU A 24 -1.54 7.60 -2.65
C LEU A 24 -2.68 7.39 -1.63
N ALA A 25 -2.88 6.15 -1.19
CA ALA A 25 -3.87 5.83 -0.17
C ALA A 25 -3.57 6.55 1.15
N LYS A 26 -2.29 6.66 1.55
CA LYS A 26 -1.85 7.44 2.71
C LYS A 26 -2.23 8.91 2.54
N THR A 27 -1.89 9.54 1.41
CA THR A 27 -2.24 10.94 1.14
C THR A 27 -3.76 11.19 1.22
N ASN A 28 -4.56 10.30 0.63
CA ASN A 28 -6.03 10.42 0.66
C ASN A 28 -6.60 10.24 2.08
N ARG A 29 -6.00 9.35 2.88
CA ARG A 29 -6.40 9.16 4.29
C ARG A 29 -6.06 10.38 5.14
N ALA A 30 -4.85 10.91 4.99
CA ALA A 30 -4.41 12.13 5.68
C ALA A 30 -5.31 13.32 5.33
N ALA A 31 -5.65 13.50 4.04
CA ALA A 31 -6.57 14.54 3.59
C ALA A 31 -8.00 14.39 4.15
N SER A 32 -8.44 13.16 4.41
CA SER A 32 -9.76 12.86 5.01
C SER A 32 -9.74 12.86 6.55
N GLY A 33 -8.61 13.14 7.21
CA GLY A 33 -8.47 13.07 8.67
C GLY A 33 -8.51 11.65 9.25
N ARG A 34 -8.23 10.63 8.44
CA ARG A 34 -8.17 9.21 8.86
C ARG A 34 -6.72 8.81 9.13
N ARG A 35 -6.50 7.75 9.93
CA ARG A 35 -5.16 7.16 10.12
C ARG A 35 -4.49 6.82 8.79
N ASP A 36 -3.26 7.27 8.65
CA ASP A 36 -2.47 7.27 7.42
C ASP A 36 -1.09 6.58 7.61
N THR A 37 -0.85 5.95 8.77
CA THR A 37 0.45 5.37 9.14
C THR A 37 0.75 4.03 8.44
N LEU A 38 1.41 4.08 7.29
CA LEU A 38 1.64 2.89 6.47
C LEU A 38 2.60 1.86 7.10
N ASN A 39 2.11 0.69 7.54
CA ASN A 39 2.92 -0.47 7.90
C ASN A 39 2.76 -1.64 6.90
N LEU A 40 3.79 -1.90 6.08
CA LEU A 40 3.78 -3.01 5.12
C LEU A 40 3.71 -4.39 5.79
N SER A 41 4.15 -4.54 7.04
CA SER A 41 4.13 -5.82 7.75
C SER A 41 2.73 -6.27 8.18
N GLN A 42 1.71 -5.45 7.94
CA GLN A 42 0.31 -5.80 8.17
C GLN A 42 -0.41 -6.24 6.88
N LEU A 43 0.27 -6.13 5.73
CA LEU A 43 -0.27 -6.64 4.48
C LEU A 43 -0.11 -8.17 4.45
N PRO A 44 -1.15 -8.93 4.11
CA PRO A 44 -1.06 -10.39 3.94
C PRO A 44 -0.13 -10.79 2.79
N THR A 45 -0.06 -9.95 1.76
CA THR A 45 0.69 -10.19 0.53
C THR A 45 1.40 -8.90 0.07
N VAL A 46 2.70 -9.02 -0.18
CA VAL A 46 3.52 -7.95 -0.76
C VAL A 46 4.25 -8.46 -2.00
N TYR A 47 4.38 -7.60 -3.01
CA TYR A 47 5.17 -7.91 -4.19
C TYR A 47 6.66 -7.68 -3.93
N LYS A 48 7.49 -8.60 -4.42
CA LYS A 48 8.93 -8.44 -4.54
C LYS A 48 9.29 -7.72 -5.85
N ALA A 49 10.56 -7.34 -5.98
CA ALA A 49 11.07 -6.64 -7.17
C ALA A 49 10.95 -7.48 -8.46
N ASP A 50 10.97 -8.81 -8.35
CA ASP A 50 10.80 -9.78 -9.44
C ASP A 50 9.32 -10.09 -9.77
N ASN A 51 8.37 -9.32 -9.21
CA ASN A 51 6.92 -9.52 -9.31
C ASN A 51 6.38 -10.80 -8.64
N THR A 52 7.20 -11.57 -7.93
CA THR A 52 6.73 -12.66 -7.08
C THR A 52 6.10 -12.09 -5.80
N LEU A 53 5.33 -12.94 -5.11
CA LEU A 53 4.66 -12.57 -3.87
C LEU A 53 5.46 -13.09 -2.66
N THR A 54 5.56 -12.26 -1.62
CA THR A 54 5.84 -12.71 -0.26
C THR A 54 4.53 -12.70 0.50
N ASN A 55 4.15 -13.87 1.02
CA ASN A 55 3.03 -13.97 1.95
C ASN A 55 3.56 -13.66 3.35
N ASN A 56 2.88 -12.77 4.03
CA ASN A 56 3.05 -12.55 5.45
C ASN A 56 1.86 -13.20 6.14
N ALA A 57 2.14 -14.11 7.08
CA ALA A 57 1.12 -14.88 7.79
C ALA A 57 0.12 -13.98 8.53
N ASN A 58 0.51 -12.73 8.83
CA ASN A 58 -0.31 -11.75 9.55
C ASN A 58 -0.90 -12.38 10.83
N SER A 59 -0.04 -12.97 11.67
CA SER A 59 -0.44 -13.72 12.87
C SER A 59 -1.32 -12.93 13.87
N GLY A 60 -1.42 -11.60 13.74
CA GLY A 60 -2.34 -10.75 14.50
C GLY A 60 -3.75 -10.62 13.93
N GLY A 61 -4.05 -11.21 12.76
CA GLY A 61 -5.36 -11.16 12.10
C GLY A 61 -5.58 -9.93 11.21
N LEU A 62 -6.55 -10.01 10.30
CA LEU A 62 -6.95 -8.89 9.46
C LEU A 62 -7.71 -7.88 10.32
N VAL A 63 -7.18 -6.67 10.42
CA VAL A 63 -7.90 -5.57 11.08
C VAL A 63 -8.93 -4.98 10.10
N THR A 64 -10.14 -4.73 10.57
CA THR A 64 -11.25 -4.22 9.76
C THR A 64 -10.96 -2.80 9.27
N GLY A 65 -10.99 -2.61 7.95
CA GLY A 65 -10.52 -1.39 7.27
C GLY A 65 -8.99 -1.41 7.12
N ARG A 66 -8.45 -1.02 5.94
CA ARG A 66 -7.00 -1.13 5.66
C ARG A 66 -6.19 -0.55 6.84
N PRO A 67 -5.57 -1.41 7.66
CA PRO A 67 -4.91 -0.99 8.87
C PRO A 67 -3.60 -0.37 8.46
N TRP A 68 -3.41 0.84 8.93
CA TRP A 68 -2.16 1.52 8.80
C TRP A 68 -1.82 1.92 10.23
N THR A 69 -1.50 0.89 11.03
CA THR A 69 -0.77 0.84 12.33
C THR A 69 -0.90 -0.55 12.94
#